data_AF-A0A9P6PH29-F1
#
_entry.id   AF-A0A9P6PH29-F1
#
_cell.length_a   1.000
_cell.length_b   1.000
_cell.length_c   1.000
_cell.angle_alpha   90.00
_cell.angle_beta   90.00
_cell.angle_gamma   90.00
#
_symmetry.space_group_name_H-M   'P 1'
#
loop_
_entity.id
_entity.type
_entity.pdbx_description
1 polymer ?
#
loop_
_entity_poly.entity_id
_entity_poly.type
_entity_poly.pdbx_seq_one_letter_code
_entity_poly.pdbx_strand_id
1 'polypeptide(L)'
;MNEASQERDVCDTPRKREHDSIHLSDSIIEQELPTSVFNDNIDKSQTEDEDKEDKQMQCCICSENWLHRQLAKDKNELFGQRICSVPIMHVRKRSFKIECPFLFLSPRKPTKKGDIRPVRHIKIAALDMTEITKLRGELNAAETKFIAQQRTLDNMRLALNMHKRELTRVSEEHDMLKARLATSEAPSPAVIVEETMKAFKNVSSVQLSEQRNVARVMAINPYNETLFVSLKNMAHGHGVQKVSLQDIHNNANVTMHKSLVRDIKCSSIDKDLVLSTSLDKTLKLSSANNRCTVQE
;
A
#
# COMPACT_ATOMS: atom_id res chain seq x y z
N MET A 1 -70.03 36.75 5.59
CA MET A 1 -69.23 36.03 6.60
C MET A 1 -68.84 34.70 5.96
N ASN A 2 -67.93 34.73 4.98
CA ASN A 2 -66.47 34.72 5.08
C ASN A 2 -65.95 33.53 5.88
N GLU A 3 -65.47 32.50 5.18
CA GLU A 3 -64.06 32.06 5.25
C GLU A 3 -63.82 30.98 4.19
N ALA A 4 -63.05 31.34 3.16
CA ALA A 4 -62.53 30.45 2.13
C ALA A 4 -61.15 29.97 2.59
N SER A 5 -60.97 28.64 2.66
CA SER A 5 -59.70 28.01 2.98
C SER A 5 -58.81 27.99 1.75
N GLN A 6 -57.59 28.50 1.89
CA GLN A 6 -56.61 28.65 0.83
C GLN A 6 -55.42 27.71 1.13
N GLU A 7 -55.38 26.59 0.41
CA GLU A 7 -54.22 25.68 0.35
C GLU A 7 -53.05 26.41 -0.34
N ARG A 8 -51.85 26.34 0.24
CA ARG A 8 -50.62 26.82 -0.37
C ARG A 8 -49.70 25.63 -0.66
N ASP A 9 -49.52 25.38 -1.95
CA ASP A 9 -48.48 24.53 -2.52
C ASP A 9 -47.09 25.08 -2.19
N VAL A 10 -46.24 24.22 -1.63
CA VAL A 10 -44.81 24.48 -1.42
C VAL A 10 -44.06 23.83 -2.57
N CYS A 11 -43.58 24.64 -3.51
CA CYS A 11 -42.69 24.19 -4.59
C CYS A 11 -41.29 23.94 -4.06
N ASP A 12 -40.89 22.66 -4.07
CA ASP A 12 -39.52 22.18 -3.91
C ASP A 12 -38.62 22.73 -5.03
N THR A 13 -37.50 23.35 -4.67
CA THR A 13 -36.46 23.78 -5.63
C THR A 13 -35.23 22.89 -5.52
N PRO A 14 -34.61 22.50 -6.65
CA PRO A 14 -33.50 21.54 -6.64
C PRO A 14 -32.20 22.22 -6.17
N ARG A 15 -31.62 21.65 -5.12
CA ARG A 15 -30.33 22.00 -4.52
C ARG A 15 -29.19 21.72 -5.52
N LYS A 16 -28.61 22.77 -6.09
CA LYS A 16 -27.39 22.70 -6.90
C LYS A 16 -26.25 22.11 -6.04
N ARG A 17 -25.66 21.01 -6.48
CA ARG A 17 -24.41 20.47 -5.92
C ARG A 17 -23.26 21.21 -6.60
N GLU A 18 -22.58 22.05 -5.84
CA GLU A 18 -21.30 22.62 -6.23
C GLU A 18 -20.23 21.52 -6.10
N HIS A 19 -19.55 21.24 -7.21
CA HIS A 19 -18.44 20.31 -7.29
C HIS A 19 -17.16 21.11 -6.99
N ASP A 20 -16.78 21.16 -5.72
CA ASP A 20 -15.45 21.67 -5.34
C ASP A 20 -14.39 20.64 -5.74
N SER A 21 -13.64 20.99 -6.78
CA SER A 21 -12.50 20.24 -7.27
C SER A 21 -11.29 20.54 -6.37
N ILE A 22 -11.07 19.70 -5.36
CA ILE A 22 -9.84 19.74 -4.56
C ILE A 22 -8.73 19.10 -5.38
N HIS A 23 -7.86 19.94 -5.94
CA HIS A 23 -6.66 19.55 -6.65
C HIS A 23 -5.59 19.11 -5.63
N LEU A 24 -5.63 17.83 -5.22
CA LEU A 24 -4.56 17.21 -4.43
C LEU A 24 -3.49 16.67 -5.39
N SER A 25 -2.31 17.29 -5.35
CA SER A 25 -1.11 16.77 -6.01
C SER A 25 -0.61 15.56 -5.23
N ASP A 26 -1.01 14.37 -5.68
CA ASP A 26 -0.47 13.09 -5.19
C ASP A 26 0.98 12.95 -5.68
N SER A 27 1.93 13.12 -4.75
CA SER A 27 3.28 12.58 -4.92
C SER A 27 3.20 11.08 -4.77
N ILE A 28 3.23 10.39 -5.91
CA ILE A 28 3.29 8.93 -6.02
C ILE A 28 4.63 8.49 -5.41
N ILE A 29 4.56 7.84 -4.24
CA ILE A 29 5.66 7.03 -3.72
C ILE A 29 5.58 5.71 -4.48
N GLU A 30 6.48 5.52 -5.43
CA GLU A 30 6.74 4.24 -6.08
C GLU A 30 7.21 3.24 -5.01
N GLN A 31 6.31 2.37 -4.56
CA GLN A 31 6.70 1.16 -3.87
C GLN A 31 7.00 0.10 -4.92
N GLU A 32 8.28 -0.20 -5.10
CA GLU A 32 8.76 -1.31 -5.91
C GLU A 32 8.14 -2.62 -5.41
N LEU A 33 7.33 -3.24 -6.27
CA LEU A 33 6.84 -4.60 -6.10
C LEU A 33 8.03 -5.58 -6.22
N PRO A 34 8.10 -6.64 -5.39
CA PRO A 34 9.15 -7.64 -5.53
C PRO A 34 8.94 -8.41 -6.84
N THR A 35 9.91 -8.27 -7.74
CA THR A 35 10.05 -9.09 -8.95
C THR A 35 10.34 -10.53 -8.52
N SER A 36 9.32 -11.38 -8.55
CA SER A 36 9.49 -12.82 -8.42
C SER A 36 10.26 -13.33 -9.65
N VAL A 37 11.49 -13.77 -9.42
CA VAL A 37 12.34 -14.46 -10.39
C VAL A 37 11.64 -15.75 -10.81
N PHE A 38 11.06 -15.77 -12.01
CA PHE A 38 10.63 -16.99 -12.68
C PHE A 38 11.87 -17.71 -13.19
N ASN A 39 12.18 -18.86 -12.59
CA ASN A 39 13.15 -19.81 -13.12
C ASN A 39 12.48 -20.62 -14.23
N ASP A 40 12.75 -20.26 -15.48
CA ASP A 40 12.45 -21.10 -16.64
C ASP A 40 13.54 -22.17 -16.78
N ASN A 41 13.24 -23.37 -16.28
CA ASN A 41 13.87 -24.61 -16.75
C ASN A 41 12.79 -25.46 -17.40
N ILE A 42 12.50 -25.17 -18.67
CA ILE A 42 11.67 -26.02 -19.52
C ILE A 42 12.61 -26.84 -20.40
N ASP A 43 12.61 -28.13 -20.07
CA ASP A 43 13.25 -29.23 -20.76
C ASP A 43 12.71 -29.31 -22.20
N LYS A 44 13.57 -28.99 -23.19
CA LYS A 44 13.26 -29.18 -24.60
C LYS A 44 13.55 -30.63 -24.98
N SER A 45 12.55 -31.48 -24.92
CA SER A 45 12.56 -32.72 -25.69
C SER A 45 11.17 -33.08 -26.24
N GLN A 46 11.09 -33.08 -27.58
CA GLN A 46 10.21 -33.89 -28.42
C GLN A 46 8.68 -33.67 -28.38
N THR A 47 8.16 -32.71 -29.17
CA THR A 47 6.78 -32.72 -29.72
C THR A 47 6.63 -31.80 -30.95
N GLU A 48 7.42 -31.96 -32.02
CA GLU A 48 7.29 -31.07 -33.21
C GLU A 48 6.22 -31.52 -34.24
N ASP A 49 5.59 -32.68 -34.06
CA ASP A 49 4.61 -33.21 -35.00
C ASP A 49 3.14 -33.16 -34.54
N GLU A 50 2.85 -33.09 -33.24
CA GLU A 50 1.48 -32.92 -32.73
C GLU A 50 0.95 -31.48 -32.93
N ASP A 51 1.83 -30.47 -32.82
CA ASP A 51 1.48 -29.05 -32.96
C ASP A 51 0.97 -28.65 -34.36
N LYS A 52 1.24 -29.46 -35.40
CA LYS A 52 0.80 -29.16 -36.77
C LYS A 52 -0.67 -29.50 -37.00
N GLU A 53 -1.21 -30.52 -36.32
CA GLU A 53 -2.62 -30.88 -36.42
C GLU A 53 -3.51 -29.90 -35.64
N ASP A 54 -3.03 -29.44 -34.48
CA ASP A 54 -3.77 -28.49 -33.64
C ASP A 54 -3.86 -27.09 -34.26
N LYS A 55 -2.88 -26.67 -35.07
CA LYS A 55 -2.96 -25.42 -35.85
C LYS A 55 -4.00 -25.48 -36.97
N GLN A 56 -4.25 -26.67 -37.56
CA GLN A 56 -5.35 -26.86 -38.51
C GLN A 56 -6.71 -26.84 -37.81
N MET A 57 -6.69 -27.12 -36.52
CA MET A 57 -7.80 -26.92 -35.60
C MET A 57 -7.64 -25.61 -34.81
N GLN A 58 -7.53 -24.46 -35.51
CA GLN A 58 -7.90 -23.15 -34.95
C GLN A 58 -8.88 -22.35 -35.82
N CYS A 59 -9.85 -21.68 -35.19
CA CYS A 59 -10.77 -20.80 -35.90
C CYS A 59 -10.01 -19.60 -36.48
N CYS A 60 -10.07 -19.37 -37.79
CA CYS A 60 -9.36 -18.27 -38.45
C CYS A 60 -9.82 -16.85 -38.04
N ILE A 61 -10.92 -16.74 -37.27
CA ILE A 61 -11.50 -15.47 -36.84
C ILE A 61 -11.15 -15.14 -35.39
N CYS A 62 -11.19 -16.12 -34.47
CA CYS A 62 -10.93 -15.88 -33.04
C CYS A 62 -9.66 -16.57 -32.51
N SER A 63 -8.99 -17.39 -33.32
CA SER A 63 -7.77 -18.14 -32.97
C SER A 63 -7.91 -19.08 -31.75
N GLU A 64 -9.14 -19.42 -31.35
CA GLU A 64 -9.42 -20.36 -30.25
C GLU A 64 -9.52 -21.82 -30.76
N ASN A 65 -9.09 -22.78 -29.93
CA ASN A 65 -9.23 -24.23 -30.18
C ASN A 65 -10.71 -24.68 -30.06
N TRP A 66 -11.14 -25.62 -30.92
CA TRP A 66 -12.54 -25.85 -31.31
C TRP A 66 -13.40 -26.56 -30.26
N LEU A 67 -14.13 -25.78 -29.46
CA LEU A 67 -15.25 -26.30 -28.64
C LEU A 67 -16.63 -25.94 -29.18
N HIS A 68 -16.71 -25.27 -30.35
CA HIS A 68 -17.96 -24.78 -30.93
C HIS A 68 -18.36 -25.55 -32.20
N ARG A 69 -19.65 -25.88 -32.31
CA ARG A 69 -20.30 -26.62 -33.41
C ARG A 69 -19.92 -26.04 -34.78
N GLN A 70 -19.54 -26.89 -35.73
CA GLN A 70 -18.84 -26.50 -36.96
C GLN A 70 -19.75 -26.38 -38.18
N LEU A 71 -19.28 -25.61 -39.16
CA LEU A 71 -19.80 -25.56 -40.53
C LEU A 71 -18.62 -25.55 -41.51
N ALA A 72 -18.46 -26.61 -42.31
CA ALA A 72 -17.43 -26.68 -43.36
C ALA A 72 -17.98 -26.16 -44.69
N LYS A 73 -17.14 -25.43 -45.46
CA LYS A 73 -17.39 -25.08 -46.88
C LYS A 73 -16.48 -25.93 -47.78
N ASP A 74 -16.83 -26.10 -49.06
CA ASP A 74 -16.15 -26.93 -50.08
C ASP A 74 -14.62 -26.73 -50.26
N LYS A 75 -13.98 -25.76 -49.58
CA LYS A 75 -12.53 -25.47 -49.64
C LYS A 75 -11.74 -25.82 -48.36
N ASN A 76 -12.26 -26.66 -47.48
CA ASN A 76 -11.62 -27.03 -46.20
C ASN A 76 -11.40 -25.88 -45.20
N GLU A 77 -11.99 -24.71 -45.44
CA GLU A 77 -12.03 -23.63 -44.45
C GLU A 77 -13.15 -23.90 -43.45
N LEU A 78 -12.77 -23.99 -42.18
CA LEU A 78 -13.67 -24.27 -41.07
C LEU A 78 -14.04 -22.94 -40.38
N PHE A 79 -15.28 -22.82 -39.90
CA PHE A 79 -15.76 -21.62 -39.18
C PHE A 79 -16.54 -21.98 -37.91
N GLY A 80 -16.37 -21.19 -36.84
CA GLY A 80 -17.09 -21.35 -35.58
C GLY A 80 -18.53 -20.84 -35.62
N GLN A 81 -19.52 -21.68 -35.29
CA GLN A 81 -20.94 -21.34 -35.44
C GLN A 81 -21.40 -20.20 -34.50
N ARG A 82 -20.85 -20.04 -33.28
CA ARG A 82 -21.38 -19.04 -32.33
C ARG A 82 -20.83 -17.62 -32.50
N ILE A 83 -19.53 -17.48 -32.73
CA ILE A 83 -18.88 -16.16 -32.79
C ILE A 83 -18.98 -15.56 -34.20
N CYS A 84 -19.02 -16.40 -35.25
CA CYS A 84 -18.97 -15.92 -36.64
C CYS A 84 -20.33 -15.93 -37.36
N SER A 85 -21.32 -16.74 -36.93
CA SER A 85 -22.63 -16.76 -37.61
C SER A 85 -23.61 -15.68 -37.11
N VAL A 86 -23.41 -15.14 -35.91
CA VAL A 86 -24.37 -14.21 -35.29
C VAL A 86 -24.35 -12.81 -35.94
N PRO A 87 -23.19 -12.19 -36.21
CA PRO A 87 -23.16 -10.93 -36.98
C PRO A 87 -23.58 -11.16 -38.44
N ILE A 88 -23.19 -12.29 -39.04
CA ILE A 88 -23.48 -12.61 -40.45
C ILE A 88 -24.97 -12.91 -40.67
N MET A 89 -25.69 -13.45 -39.69
CA MET A 89 -27.12 -13.75 -39.85
C MET A 89 -28.08 -12.65 -39.38
N HIS A 90 -27.67 -11.72 -38.50
CA HIS A 90 -28.56 -10.66 -37.99
C HIS A 90 -28.69 -9.44 -38.91
N VAL A 91 -27.92 -9.35 -40.01
CA VAL A 91 -28.15 -8.37 -41.11
C VAL A 91 -29.34 -8.79 -41.99
N ARG A 92 -30.41 -9.32 -41.38
CA ARG A 92 -31.50 -10.03 -42.07
C ARG A 92 -32.73 -9.19 -42.42
N LYS A 93 -32.62 -7.86 -42.51
CA LYS A 93 -33.80 -7.03 -42.85
C LYS A 93 -33.69 -6.13 -44.09
N ARG A 94 -32.57 -6.11 -44.82
CA ARG A 94 -32.55 -5.51 -46.17
C ARG A 94 -31.67 -6.36 -47.07
N SER A 95 -32.17 -6.62 -48.26
CA SER A 95 -31.62 -7.44 -49.34
C SER A 95 -30.25 -6.95 -49.80
N PHE A 96 -29.22 -7.16 -48.98
CA PHE A 96 -27.83 -7.00 -49.35
C PHE A 96 -27.18 -8.38 -49.37
N LYS A 97 -26.46 -8.67 -50.46
CA LYS A 97 -25.55 -9.81 -50.56
C LYS A 97 -24.54 -9.67 -49.42
N ILE A 98 -24.62 -10.54 -48.42
CA ILE A 98 -23.70 -10.52 -47.28
C ILE A 98 -22.37 -11.10 -47.78
N GLU A 99 -21.42 -10.22 -48.05
CA GLU A 99 -20.03 -10.57 -48.31
C GLU A 99 -19.38 -10.94 -46.97
N CYS A 100 -18.77 -12.13 -46.91
CA CYS A 100 -18.01 -12.56 -45.75
C CYS A 100 -16.80 -11.63 -45.56
N PRO A 101 -16.40 -11.25 -44.33
CA PRO A 101 -15.21 -10.43 -44.10
C PRO A 101 -13.92 -11.04 -44.68
N PHE A 102 -13.86 -12.37 -44.81
CA PHE A 102 -12.73 -13.08 -45.44
C PHE A 102 -12.85 -13.24 -46.96
N LEU A 103 -13.98 -12.86 -47.58
CA LEU A 103 -14.14 -12.91 -49.04
C LEU A 103 -13.59 -11.66 -49.77
N PHE A 104 -13.03 -10.68 -49.05
CA PHE A 104 -12.26 -9.59 -49.67
C PHE A 104 -10.97 -10.06 -50.35
N LEU A 105 -10.54 -11.31 -50.12
CA LEU A 105 -9.34 -11.90 -50.74
C LEU A 105 -9.63 -12.93 -51.85
N SER A 106 -10.91 -13.23 -52.17
CA SER A 106 -11.22 -14.13 -53.28
C SER A 106 -12.54 -13.76 -53.97
N PRO A 107 -12.49 -13.15 -55.17
CA PRO A 107 -13.72 -12.82 -55.89
C PRO A 107 -14.37 -14.09 -56.43
N ARG A 108 -15.71 -14.13 -56.35
CA ARG A 108 -16.64 -15.05 -57.04
C ARG A 108 -16.97 -16.35 -56.29
N LYS A 109 -17.98 -16.29 -55.41
CA LYS A 109 -19.25 -17.05 -55.51
C LYS A 109 -20.06 -16.92 -54.20
N PRO A 110 -21.37 -16.62 -54.25
CA PRO A 110 -22.23 -16.64 -53.06
C PRO A 110 -22.36 -18.07 -52.53
N THR A 111 -22.04 -18.26 -51.24
CA THR A 111 -22.16 -19.56 -50.55
C THR A 111 -23.64 -19.87 -50.30
N LYS A 112 -24.13 -21.05 -50.70
CA LYS A 112 -25.51 -21.46 -50.43
C LYS A 112 -25.59 -22.11 -49.05
N LYS A 113 -26.77 -22.04 -48.40
CA LYS A 113 -27.00 -22.66 -47.08
C LYS A 113 -26.78 -24.19 -47.07
N GLY A 114 -26.86 -24.85 -48.23
CA GLY A 114 -26.63 -26.29 -48.35
C GLY A 114 -25.15 -26.70 -48.37
N ASP A 115 -24.23 -25.76 -48.63
CA ASP A 115 -22.78 -26.03 -48.74
C ASP A 115 -22.13 -26.09 -47.36
N ILE A 116 -22.93 -26.01 -46.30
CA ILE A 116 -22.54 -25.81 -44.92
C ILE A 116 -22.83 -27.12 -44.17
N ARG A 117 -21.81 -27.95 -43.94
CA ARG A 117 -21.98 -29.26 -43.28
C ARG A 117 -21.62 -29.22 -41.80
N PRO A 118 -22.45 -29.80 -40.91
CA PRO A 118 -22.12 -29.91 -39.49
C PRO A 118 -21.02 -30.97 -39.30
N VAL A 119 -19.86 -30.56 -38.80
CA VAL A 119 -18.79 -31.50 -38.45
C VAL A 119 -19.02 -32.02 -37.03
N ARG A 120 -18.96 -33.35 -36.87
CA ARG A 120 -19.02 -34.01 -35.57
C ARG A 120 -17.66 -33.98 -34.92
N HIS A 121 -17.62 -33.69 -33.61
CA HIS A 121 -16.36 -33.60 -32.86
C HIS A 121 -15.78 -35.01 -32.75
N ILE A 122 -14.52 -35.19 -33.16
CA ILE A 122 -13.85 -36.50 -33.15
C ILE A 122 -13.19 -36.77 -31.78
N LYS A 123 -12.83 -35.73 -31.04
CA LYS A 123 -12.24 -35.83 -29.70
C LYS A 123 -12.98 -34.89 -28.75
N ILE A 124 -13.58 -35.45 -27.69
CA ILE A 124 -14.09 -34.69 -26.54
C ILE A 124 -13.00 -34.79 -25.49
N ALA A 125 -12.28 -33.70 -25.24
CA ALA A 125 -11.36 -33.61 -24.12
C ALA A 125 -12.06 -32.93 -22.93
N ALA A 126 -11.89 -33.49 -21.73
CA ALA A 126 -12.30 -32.81 -20.51
C ALA A 126 -11.31 -31.68 -20.23
N LEU A 127 -11.79 -30.44 -20.15
CA LEU A 127 -10.98 -29.31 -19.72
C LEU A 127 -10.79 -29.41 -18.20
N ASP A 128 -9.53 -29.51 -17.77
CA ASP A 128 -9.20 -29.36 -16.35
C ASP A 128 -9.46 -27.90 -15.92
N MET A 129 -10.42 -27.72 -15.02
CA MET A 129 -10.78 -26.39 -14.48
C MET A 129 -10.10 -26.09 -13.14
N THR A 130 -9.27 -26.99 -12.60
CA THR A 130 -8.66 -26.86 -11.28
C THR A 130 -7.82 -25.58 -11.18
N GLU A 131 -6.96 -25.31 -12.17
CA GLU A 131 -6.11 -24.13 -12.19
C GLU A 131 -6.92 -22.83 -12.27
N ILE A 132 -7.96 -22.79 -13.11
CA ILE A 132 -8.85 -21.62 -13.21
C ILE A 132 -9.56 -21.36 -11.87
N THR A 133 -10.02 -22.41 -11.19
CA THR A 133 -10.67 -22.25 -9.88
C THR A 133 -9.68 -21.77 -8.80
N LYS A 134 -8.44 -22.26 -8.84
CA LYS A 134 -7.37 -21.82 -7.94
C LYS A 134 -7.05 -20.34 -8.15
N LEU A 135 -6.81 -19.92 -9.38
CA LEU A 135 -6.49 -18.52 -9.72
C LEU A 135 -7.63 -17.56 -9.34
N ARG A 136 -8.89 -17.97 -9.55
CA ARG A 136 -10.06 -17.19 -9.09
C ARG A 136 -10.10 -17.07 -7.56
N GLY A 137 -9.74 -18.13 -6.84
CA GLY A 137 -9.63 -18.11 -5.38
C GLY A 137 -8.57 -17.13 -4.89
N GLU A 138 -7.39 -17.16 -5.50
CA GLU A 138 -6.28 -16.25 -5.19
C GLU A 138 -6.66 -14.78 -5.48
N LEU A 139 -7.33 -14.53 -6.61
CA LEU A 139 -7.81 -13.19 -6.97
C LEU A 139 -8.81 -12.65 -5.94
N ASN A 140 -9.80 -13.44 -5.54
CA ASN A 140 -10.78 -13.03 -4.53
C ASN A 140 -10.13 -12.82 -3.16
N ALA A 141 -9.14 -13.64 -2.80
CA ALA A 141 -8.39 -13.48 -1.56
C ALA A 141 -7.54 -12.19 -1.57
N ALA A 142 -6.97 -11.82 -2.72
CA ALA A 142 -6.25 -10.56 -2.87
C ALA A 142 -7.21 -9.35 -2.79
N GLU A 143 -8.36 -9.42 -3.46
CA GLU A 143 -9.37 -8.36 -3.45
C GLU A 143 -9.91 -8.09 -2.03
N THR A 144 -10.22 -9.14 -1.27
CA THR A 144 -10.68 -9.00 0.11
C THR A 144 -9.62 -8.37 1.02
N LYS A 145 -8.33 -8.71 0.85
CA LYS A 145 -7.22 -8.07 1.55
C LYS A 145 -7.10 -6.59 1.19
N PHE A 146 -7.19 -6.26 -0.10
CA PHE A 146 -7.14 -4.88 -0.58
C PHE A 146 -8.26 -4.02 0.03
N ILE A 147 -9.51 -4.52 0.02
CA ILE A 147 -10.65 -3.84 0.64
C ILE A 147 -10.44 -3.64 2.14
N ALA A 148 -9.90 -4.63 2.84
CA ALA A 148 -9.60 -4.52 4.27
C ALA A 148 -8.55 -3.44 4.55
N GLN A 149 -7.46 -3.41 3.78
CA GLN A 149 -6.41 -2.38 3.89
C GLN A 149 -6.95 -0.98 3.59
N GLN A 150 -7.80 -0.85 2.56
CA GLN A 150 -8.44 0.42 2.22
C GLN A 150 -9.28 0.96 3.38
N ARG A 151 -10.10 0.10 4.01
CA ARG A 151 -10.88 0.49 5.20
C ARG A 151 -9.99 0.92 6.36
N THR A 152 -8.88 0.24 6.58
CA THR A 152 -7.91 0.62 7.61
C THR A 152 -7.31 2.00 7.33
N LEU A 153 -6.93 2.28 6.08
CA LEU A 153 -6.42 3.60 5.69
C LEU A 153 -7.46 4.71 5.90
N ASP A 154 -8.72 4.46 5.53
CA ASP A 154 -9.78 5.44 5.71
C ASP A 154 -10.06 5.72 7.20
N ASN A 155 -10.00 4.69 8.06
CA ASN A 155 -10.09 4.84 9.51
C ASN A 155 -8.93 5.67 10.07
N MET A 156 -7.69 5.42 9.63
CA MET A 156 -6.53 6.20 10.06
C MET A 156 -6.63 7.66 9.62
N ARG A 157 -7.09 7.93 8.39
CA ARG A 157 -7.33 9.28 7.87
C ARG A 157 -8.38 10.02 8.71
N LEU A 158 -9.47 9.35 9.08
CA LEU A 158 -10.49 9.93 9.95
C LEU A 158 -9.91 10.28 11.33
N ALA A 159 -9.18 9.36 11.96
CA ALA A 159 -8.55 9.60 13.26
C ALA A 159 -7.57 10.78 13.22
N LEU A 160 -6.74 10.85 12.18
CA LEU A 160 -5.80 11.96 11.97
C LEU A 160 -6.54 13.31 11.86
N ASN A 161 -7.66 13.36 11.13
CA ASN A 161 -8.47 14.57 11.03
C ASN A 161 -9.11 14.97 12.37
N MET A 162 -9.52 14.00 13.20
CA MET A 162 -9.98 14.29 14.56
C MET A 162 -8.87 14.88 15.43
N HIS A 163 -7.67 14.30 15.41
CA HIS A 163 -6.52 14.82 16.15
C HIS A 163 -6.08 16.21 15.70
N LYS A 164 -6.12 16.49 14.39
CA LYS A 164 -5.85 17.84 13.87
C LYS A 164 -6.81 18.88 14.44
N ARG A 165 -8.11 18.57 14.49
CA ARG A 165 -9.12 19.49 15.07
C ARG A 165 -8.86 19.74 16.55
N GLU A 166 -8.49 18.69 17.30
CA GLU A 166 -8.18 18.82 18.71
C GLU A 166 -6.92 19.65 18.95
N LEU A 167 -5.88 19.47 18.14
CA LEU A 167 -4.67 20.30 18.17
C LEU A 167 -4.98 21.77 17.92
N THR A 168 -5.80 22.08 16.91
CA THR A 168 -6.25 23.45 16.64
C THR A 168 -6.99 24.02 17.85
N ARG A 169 -7.93 23.27 18.44
CA ARG A 169 -8.69 23.69 19.63
C ARG A 169 -7.79 24.01 20.83
N VAL A 170 -6.83 23.12 21.13
CA VAL A 170 -5.89 23.30 22.25
C VAL A 170 -4.93 24.46 21.98
N SER A 171 -4.48 24.63 20.73
CA SER A 171 -3.63 25.75 20.34
C SER A 171 -4.34 27.10 20.54
N GLU A 172 -5.60 27.21 20.12
CA GLU A 172 -6.42 28.41 20.33
C GLU A 172 -6.63 28.72 21.82
N GLU A 173 -6.90 27.69 22.63
CA GLU A 173 -7.05 27.83 24.09
C GLU A 173 -5.75 28.32 24.74
N HIS A 174 -4.61 27.75 24.33
CA HIS A 174 -3.30 28.17 24.80
C HIS A 174 -3.01 29.63 24.43
N ASP A 175 -3.30 30.05 23.20
CA ASP A 175 -3.10 31.43 22.75
C ASP A 175 -4.00 32.41 23.52
N MET A 176 -5.24 32.03 23.81
CA MET A 176 -6.14 32.81 24.67
C MET A 176 -5.60 32.95 26.10
N LEU A 177 -5.15 31.86 26.72
CA LEU A 177 -4.58 31.89 28.07
C LEU A 177 -3.30 32.73 28.12
N LYS A 178 -2.45 32.62 27.11
CA LYS A 178 -1.24 33.41 26.97
C LYS A 178 -1.56 34.91 26.84
N ALA A 179 -2.58 35.28 26.07
CA ALA A 179 -3.04 36.66 25.96
C ALA A 179 -3.57 37.20 27.30
N ARG A 180 -4.32 36.39 28.07
CA ARG A 180 -4.81 36.79 29.41
C ARG A 180 -3.68 37.02 30.40
N LEU A 181 -2.65 36.16 30.38
CA LEU A 181 -1.46 36.34 31.22
C LEU A 181 -0.72 37.63 30.86
N ALA A 182 -0.55 37.92 29.57
CA ALA A 182 0.09 39.15 29.11
C ALA A 182 -0.66 40.42 29.55
N THR A 183 -1.99 40.36 29.70
CA THR A 183 -2.79 41.49 30.24
C THR A 183 -2.79 41.60 31.76
N SER A 184 -2.44 40.52 32.47
CA SER A 184 -2.47 40.48 33.95
C SER A 184 -1.12 40.87 34.59
N GLU A 185 -0.03 40.87 33.83
CA GLU A 185 1.26 41.40 34.28
C GLU A 185 1.23 42.93 34.20
N ALA A 186 0.75 43.58 35.26
CA ALA A 186 1.10 44.97 35.52
C ALA A 186 2.65 45.06 35.58
N PRO A 187 3.27 46.12 35.02
CA PRO A 187 4.71 46.24 34.96
C PRO A 187 5.28 46.40 36.36
N SER A 188 5.69 45.28 36.99
CA SER A 188 6.55 45.32 38.16
C SER A 188 7.94 45.79 37.69
N PRO A 189 8.58 46.72 38.39
CA PRO A 189 9.84 47.30 37.96
C PRO A 189 10.88 46.20 37.72
N ALA A 190 11.59 46.34 36.60
CA ALA A 190 12.62 45.43 36.10
C ALA A 190 13.51 44.91 37.23
N VAL A 191 13.32 43.64 37.58
CA VAL A 191 14.30 42.89 38.35
C VAL A 191 15.45 42.64 37.39
N ILE A 192 16.53 43.41 37.58
CA ILE A 192 17.84 43.14 37.02
C ILE A 192 18.17 41.70 37.43
N VAL A 193 18.15 40.78 36.45
CA VAL A 193 18.54 39.39 36.67
C VAL A 193 20.06 39.38 36.80
N GLU A 194 20.51 39.67 38.01
CA GLU A 194 21.87 39.40 38.44
C GLU A 194 22.08 37.89 38.28
N GLU A 195 22.91 37.53 37.31
CA GLU A 195 23.24 36.15 36.92
C GLU A 195 24.08 35.51 38.03
N THR A 196 23.47 35.36 39.20
CA THR A 196 24.00 34.60 40.31
C THR A 196 24.18 33.18 39.82
N MET A 197 25.41 32.68 39.86
CA MET A 197 25.75 31.31 39.51
C MET A 197 24.84 30.37 40.31
N LYS A 198 23.78 29.87 39.66
CA LYS A 198 22.79 29.01 40.30
C LYS A 198 23.47 27.69 40.60
N ALA A 199 23.53 27.34 41.89
CA ALA A 199 24.02 26.04 42.29
C ALA A 199 23.17 24.94 41.64
N PHE A 200 23.83 23.91 41.09
CA PHE A 200 23.14 22.73 40.58
C PHE A 200 22.45 22.01 41.75
N LYS A 201 21.13 21.89 41.68
CA LYS A 201 20.34 21.07 42.59
C LYS A 201 20.12 19.71 41.97
N ASN A 202 20.37 18.64 42.72
CA ASN A 202 19.95 17.30 42.29
C ASN A 202 18.41 17.26 42.27
N VAL A 203 17.84 17.06 41.07
CA VAL A 203 16.39 16.96 40.87
C VAL A 203 15.93 15.51 40.99
N SER A 204 16.74 14.58 40.49
CA SER A 204 16.39 13.16 40.45
C SER A 204 17.62 12.25 40.43
N SER A 205 17.38 10.98 40.72
CA SER A 205 18.36 9.91 40.60
C SER A 205 17.67 8.64 40.08
N VAL A 206 18.35 7.92 39.19
CA VAL A 206 17.83 6.71 38.55
C VAL A 206 18.78 5.57 38.81
N GLN A 207 18.27 4.50 39.41
CA GLN A 207 19.03 3.27 39.56
C GLN A 207 18.97 2.47 38.26
N LEU A 208 20.14 2.30 37.61
CA LEU A 208 20.24 1.58 36.33
C LEU A 208 20.27 0.05 36.51
N SER A 209 20.93 -0.43 37.57
CA SER A 209 21.01 -1.84 37.94
C SER A 209 21.39 -1.98 39.42
N GLU A 210 21.16 -3.15 40.00
CA GLU A 210 21.67 -3.53 41.33
C GLU A 210 23.17 -3.84 41.31
N GLN A 211 23.71 -4.22 40.14
CA GLN A 211 25.12 -4.57 40.00
C GLN A 211 26.00 -3.32 39.94
N ARG A 212 27.18 -3.40 40.59
CA ARG A 212 28.18 -2.32 40.52
C ARG A 212 28.87 -2.30 39.14
N ASN A 213 29.29 -1.11 38.71
CA ASN A 213 30.08 -0.89 37.48
C ASN A 213 29.40 -1.38 36.19
N VAL A 214 28.07 -1.25 36.11
CA VAL A 214 27.30 -1.63 34.92
C VAL A 214 27.32 -0.57 33.82
N ALA A 215 27.53 0.70 34.17
CA ALA A 215 27.51 1.82 33.24
C ALA A 215 28.87 2.53 33.19
N ARG A 216 29.22 3.05 32.01
CA ARG A 216 30.53 3.70 31.76
C ARG A 216 30.42 4.98 30.95
N VAL A 217 29.56 4.99 29.95
CA VAL A 217 29.43 6.08 28.98
C VAL A 217 27.99 6.58 28.96
N MET A 218 27.85 7.89 28.85
CA MET A 218 26.55 8.55 28.73
C MET A 218 26.61 9.57 27.60
N ALA A 219 25.53 9.68 26.84
CA ALA A 219 25.34 10.70 25.80
C ALA A 219 23.95 11.28 25.90
N ILE A 220 23.85 12.61 25.83
CA ILE A 220 22.57 13.31 25.82
C ILE A 220 22.20 13.67 24.37
N ASN A 221 20.95 13.42 24.01
CA ASN A 221 20.36 13.92 22.78
C ASN A 221 19.42 15.08 23.16
N PRO A 222 19.78 16.32 22.81
CA PRO A 222 19.00 17.50 23.20
C PRO A 222 17.67 17.63 22.44
N TYR A 223 17.52 16.98 21.28
CA TYR A 223 16.33 17.15 20.43
C TYR A 223 15.12 16.37 20.94
N ASN A 224 15.36 15.20 21.52
CA ASN A 224 14.32 14.32 22.06
C ASN A 224 14.41 14.19 23.58
N GLU A 225 15.20 15.08 24.22
CA GLU A 225 15.42 15.11 25.67
C GLU A 225 15.68 13.72 26.25
N THR A 226 16.53 12.94 25.57
CA THR A 226 16.81 11.56 25.91
C THR A 226 18.27 11.39 26.31
N LEU A 227 18.48 10.66 27.39
CA LEU A 227 19.79 10.25 27.88
C LEU A 227 20.04 8.79 27.51
N PHE A 228 21.15 8.55 26.82
CA PHE A 228 21.63 7.22 26.47
C PHE A 228 22.75 6.82 27.43
N VAL A 229 22.61 5.66 28.07
CA VAL A 229 23.58 5.16 29.03
C VAL A 229 24.03 3.77 28.62
N SER A 230 25.34 3.55 28.46
CA SER A 230 25.86 2.21 28.21
C SER A 230 25.51 1.31 29.39
N LEU A 231 24.99 0.10 29.14
CA LEU A 231 24.70 -0.86 30.19
C LEU A 231 25.35 -2.21 29.88
N LYS A 232 26.09 -2.73 30.87
CA LYS A 232 26.64 -4.07 30.87
C LYS A 232 25.57 -5.04 31.39
N ASN A 233 25.01 -5.85 30.52
CA ASN A 233 24.17 -6.98 30.91
C ASN A 233 24.98 -8.29 30.78
N MET A 234 25.01 -9.09 31.84
CA MET A 234 25.77 -10.35 31.83
C MET A 234 25.05 -11.45 31.03
N ALA A 235 23.72 -11.43 30.98
CA ALA A 235 22.92 -12.48 30.35
C ALA A 235 22.73 -12.26 28.85
N HIS A 236 22.60 -11.00 28.42
CA HIS A 236 22.18 -10.66 27.06
C HIS A 236 23.20 -9.83 26.27
N GLY A 237 24.44 -9.69 26.75
CA GLY A 237 25.44 -8.86 26.10
C GLY A 237 25.36 -7.40 26.54
N HIS A 238 25.94 -6.48 25.78
CA HIS A 238 26.12 -5.10 26.24
C HIS A 238 25.35 -4.16 25.32
N GLY A 239 24.80 -3.10 25.90
CA GLY A 239 23.78 -2.32 25.22
C GLY A 239 23.71 -0.89 25.71
N VAL A 240 22.60 -0.25 25.37
CA VAL A 240 22.31 1.12 25.73
C VAL A 240 20.92 1.18 26.35
N GLN A 241 20.84 1.79 27.53
CA GLN A 241 19.60 2.14 28.21
C GLN A 241 19.21 3.56 27.80
N LYS A 242 18.00 3.69 27.26
CA LYS A 242 17.34 4.94 26.93
C LYS A 242 16.57 5.41 28.17
N VAL A 243 16.87 6.61 28.64
CA VAL A 243 16.18 7.28 29.76
C VAL A 243 15.59 8.59 29.22
N SER A 244 14.26 8.72 29.26
CA SER A 244 13.62 10.00 28.92
C SER A 244 13.83 11.00 30.05
N LEU A 245 14.25 12.22 29.73
CA LEU A 245 14.40 13.30 30.73
C LEU A 245 13.04 13.90 31.11
N GLN A 246 12.01 13.74 30.27
CA GLN A 246 10.63 14.13 30.58
C GLN A 246 9.94 13.11 31.50
N ASP A 247 10.19 11.82 31.27
CA ASP A 247 9.63 10.73 32.06
C ASP A 247 10.72 9.73 32.45
N ILE A 248 11.29 9.97 33.63
CA ILE A 248 12.41 9.23 34.20
C ILE A 248 12.06 7.74 34.44
N HIS A 249 10.78 7.39 34.54
CA HIS A 249 10.34 6.02 34.76
C HIS A 249 10.28 5.21 33.46
N ASN A 250 10.19 5.88 32.32
CA ASN A 250 10.15 5.22 31.01
C ASN A 250 11.56 4.91 30.50
N ASN A 251 12.04 3.73 30.90
CA ASN A 251 13.37 3.24 30.56
C ASN A 251 13.29 2.04 29.62
N ALA A 252 13.93 2.16 28.46
CA ALA A 252 14.01 1.06 27.49
C ALA A 252 15.47 0.62 27.32
N ASN A 253 15.71 -0.69 27.36
CA ASN A 253 17.05 -1.25 27.18
C ASN A 253 17.17 -1.90 25.81
N VAL A 254 18.25 -1.59 25.09
CA VAL A 254 18.55 -2.14 23.76
C VAL A 254 19.91 -2.79 23.80
N THR A 255 19.95 -4.10 23.59
CA THR A 255 21.21 -4.84 23.41
C THR A 255 21.76 -4.55 22.03
N MET A 256 23.04 -4.17 21.94
CA MET A 256 23.65 -3.76 20.66
C MET A 256 24.96 -4.51 20.37
N HIS A 257 25.78 -4.77 21.39
CA HIS A 257 27.14 -5.27 21.25
C HIS A 257 27.39 -6.55 22.05
N LYS A 258 28.38 -7.33 21.61
CA LYS A 258 28.84 -8.53 22.32
C LYS A 258 29.80 -8.20 23.46
N SER A 259 30.46 -7.04 23.40
CA SER A 259 31.44 -6.56 24.38
C SER A 259 31.18 -5.11 24.79
N LEU A 260 32.04 -4.54 25.63
CA LEU A 260 31.76 -3.28 26.35
C LEU A 260 31.71 -2.09 25.41
N VAL A 261 30.61 -1.36 25.48
CA VAL A 261 30.44 -0.08 24.80
C VAL A 261 31.45 0.91 25.37
N ARG A 262 32.25 1.51 24.48
CA ARG A 262 33.32 2.45 24.80
C ARG A 262 32.95 3.91 24.55
N ASP A 263 32.12 4.17 23.57
CA ASP A 263 31.64 5.51 23.27
C ASP A 263 30.22 5.47 22.69
N ILE A 264 29.46 6.54 22.92
CA ILE A 264 28.11 6.76 22.39
C ILE A 264 28.05 8.22 21.90
N LYS A 265 27.59 8.42 20.67
CA LYS A 265 27.38 9.74 20.08
C LYS A 265 26.01 9.82 19.43
N CYS A 266 25.31 10.91 19.69
CA CYS A 266 24.04 11.21 19.03
C CYS A 266 24.33 12.05 17.78
N SER A 267 23.63 11.76 16.67
CA SER A 267 23.72 12.57 15.46
C SER A 267 23.11 13.96 15.69
N SER A 268 23.75 14.99 15.14
CA SER A 268 23.21 16.35 15.13
C SER A 268 22.23 16.60 13.98
N ILE A 269 22.31 15.79 12.94
CA ILE A 269 21.52 15.95 11.71
C ILE A 269 20.23 15.13 11.82
N ASP A 270 20.38 13.85 12.21
CA ASP A 270 19.25 12.94 12.36
C ASP A 270 18.96 12.75 13.86
N LYS A 271 17.80 13.23 14.27
CA LYS A 271 17.37 13.28 15.67
C LYS A 271 17.26 11.90 16.31
N ASP A 272 17.09 10.87 15.49
CA ASP A 272 16.88 9.51 15.96
C ASP A 272 18.12 8.63 15.79
N LEU A 273 19.25 9.11 15.27
CA LEU A 273 20.42 8.24 15.08
C LEU A 273 21.41 8.33 16.25
N VAL A 274 21.78 7.15 16.75
CA VAL A 274 22.79 6.96 17.78
C VAL A 274 23.88 6.05 17.27
N LEU A 275 25.10 6.54 17.32
CA LEU A 275 26.32 5.82 17.01
C LEU A 275 26.93 5.26 18.30
N SER A 276 27.36 4.02 18.25
CA SER A 276 28.00 3.35 19.38
C SER A 276 29.23 2.57 18.92
N THR A 277 30.27 2.57 19.75
CA THR A 277 31.49 1.81 19.50
C THR A 277 31.75 0.86 20.66
N SER A 278 32.29 -0.32 20.36
CA SER A 278 32.51 -1.35 21.37
C SER A 278 33.86 -2.05 21.24
N LEU A 279 34.26 -2.69 22.34
CA LEU A 279 35.42 -3.58 22.43
C LEU A 279 35.34 -4.82 21.54
N ASP A 280 34.15 -5.15 21.01
CA ASP A 280 33.99 -6.22 20.03
C ASP A 280 34.45 -5.82 18.61
N LYS A 281 35.07 -4.63 18.48
CA LYS A 281 35.57 -4.05 17.22
C LYS A 281 34.46 -3.71 16.23
N THR A 282 33.22 -3.57 16.70
CA THR A 282 32.09 -3.11 15.89
C THR A 282 31.74 -1.66 16.20
N LEU A 283 31.25 -0.99 15.17
CA LEU A 283 30.65 0.34 15.24
C LEU A 283 29.23 0.18 14.72
N LYS A 284 28.24 0.46 15.57
CA LYS A 284 26.83 0.23 15.23
C LYS A 284 26.07 1.54 15.26
N LEU A 285 25.28 1.73 14.21
CA LEU A 285 24.35 2.83 14.08
C LEU A 285 22.93 2.30 14.36
N SER A 286 22.29 2.84 15.38
CA SER A 286 20.94 2.43 15.79
C SER A 286 20.01 3.62 15.85
N SER A 287 18.73 3.35 15.59
CA SER A 287 17.68 4.33 15.84
C SER A 287 17.36 4.41 17.34
N ALA A 288 17.12 5.62 17.84
CA ALA A 288 16.66 5.91 19.19
C ALA A 288 15.22 5.42 19.42
N ASN A 289 14.43 5.32 18.37
CA ASN A 289 13.01 4.96 18.43
C ASN A 289 12.78 3.51 18.04
N ASN A 290 13.51 3.00 17.05
CA ASN A 290 13.47 1.59 16.70
C ASN A 290 14.57 0.82 17.44
N ARG A 291 14.19 -0.26 18.13
CA ARG A 291 15.11 -1.21 18.78
C ARG A 291 15.89 -2.06 17.77
N CYS A 292 16.20 -1.50 16.60
CA CYS A 292 16.83 -2.17 15.48
C CYS A 292 18.15 -1.46 15.17
N THR A 293 19.20 -2.27 15.02
CA THR A 293 20.48 -1.83 14.46
C THR A 293 20.28 -1.60 12.96
N VAL A 294 20.50 -0.36 12.51
CA VAL A 294 20.28 0.04 11.12
C VAL A 294 21.45 -0.41 10.24
N GLN A 295 22.66 -0.44 10.80
CA GLN A 295 23.86 -0.86 10.09
C GLN A 295 24.90 -1.45 11.06
N GLU A 296 25.50 -2.58 10.67
CA GLU A 296 26.66 -3.21 11.33
C GLU A 296 27.95 -2.96 10.55
#